data_AF-A0A5K0W7H4-F1
#
_entry.id   AF-A0A5K0W7H4-F1
#
_cell.length_a   1.000
_cell.length_b   1.000
_cell.length_c   1.000
_cell.angle_alpha   90.00
_cell.angle_beta   90.00
_cell.angle_gamma   90.00
#
_symmetry.space_group_name_H-M   'P 1'
#
loop_
_entity.id
_entity.type
_entity.pdbx_description
1 polymer ?
#
loop_
_entity_poly.entity_id
_entity_poly.type
_entity_poly.pdbx_seq_one_letter_code
_entity_poly.pdbx_strand_id
1 'polypeptide(L)' 'ALAKTLSEDQLMYLREQFNLLGPNKSDFICLQNFRT' A
#
# COMPACT_ATOMS: atom_id res chain seq x y z
N ALA A 1 -11.00 -10.60 18.73
CA ALA A 1 -10.07 -11.39 17.90
C ALA A 1 -8.71 -10.70 17.91
N LEU A 2 -7.63 -11.39 18.26
CA LEU A 2 -6.27 -10.86 18.08
C LEU A 2 -6.03 -10.82 16.56
N ALA A 3 -6.23 -9.65 15.96
CA ALA A 3 -5.93 -9.46 14.55
C ALA A 3 -4.46 -9.87 14.35
N LYS A 4 -4.20 -10.79 13.43
CA LYS A 4 -2.83 -11.14 13.05
C LYS A 4 -2.21 -9.88 12.45
N THR A 5 -1.39 -9.19 13.23
CA THR A 5 -0.66 -8.03 12.77
C THR A 5 0.39 -8.47 11.76
N LEU A 6 0.56 -7.68 10.71
CA LEU A 6 1.66 -7.86 9.77
C LEU A 6 2.98 -7.73 10.53
N SER A 7 3.99 -8.51 10.16
CA SER A 7 5.35 -8.27 10.64
C SER A 7 5.88 -6.95 10.06
N GLU A 8 6.95 -6.42 10.66
CA GLU A 8 7.59 -5.19 10.22
C GLU A 8 7.96 -5.24 8.74
N ASP A 9 8.58 -6.34 8.29
CA ASP A 9 8.95 -6.54 6.88
C ASP A 9 7.74 -6.45 5.94
N GLN A 10 6.59 -7.01 6.35
CA GLN A 10 5.37 -7.00 5.56
C GLN A 10 4.75 -5.60 5.50
N LEU A 11 4.87 -4.81 6.58
CA LEU A 11 4.46 -3.40 6.59
C LEU A 11 5.35 -2.55 5.69
N MET A 12 6.67 -2.78 5.73
CA MET A 12 7.63 -2.07 4.89
C MET A 12 7.40 -2.36 3.42
N TYR A 13 7.25 -3.63 3.05
CA TYR A 13 6.92 -4.03 1.69
C TYR A 13 5.61 -3.39 1.21
N LEU A 14 4.56 -3.41 2.05
CA LEU A 14 3.28 -2.78 1.70
C LEU A 14 3.43 -1.29 1.41
N ARG A 15 4.22 -0.56 2.21
CA ARG A 15 4.48 0.87 2.03
C ARG A 15 5.25 1.16 0.74
N GLU A 16 6.24 0.34 0.41
CA GLU A 16 6.98 0.46 -0.85
C GLU A 16 6.09 0.21 -2.07
N GLN A 17 5.26 -0.84 -2.04
CA GLN A 17 4.30 -1.13 -3.10
C GLN A 17 3.26 0.00 -3.24
N PHE A 18 2.82 0.56 -2.12
CA PHE A 18 1.91 1.70 -2.12
C PHE A 18 2.54 2.90 -2.85
N ASN A 19 3.79 3.24 -2.52
CA ASN A 19 4.52 4.33 -3.17
C ASN A 19 4.77 4.07 -4.66
N LEU A 20 5.05 2.82 -5.05
CA LEU A 20 5.29 2.43 -6.44
C LEU A 20 4.07 2.69 -7.34
N LEU A 21 2.85 2.51 -6.80
CA LEU A 21 1.60 2.76 -7.51
C LEU A 21 1.30 4.27 -7.70
N GLY A 22 2.10 5.15 -7.08
CA GLY A 22 2.01 6.59 -7.25
C GLY A 22 0.69 7.15 -6.70
N PRO A 23 0.50 7.16 -5.36
CA PRO A 23 -0.73 7.64 -4.74
C PRO A 23 -1.09 9.06 -5.23
N ASN A 24 -2.38 9.31 -5.34
CA ASN A 24 -2.87 10.60 -5.82
C ASN A 24 -2.56 11.73 -4.80
N LYS A 25 -2.87 12.98 -5.15
CA LYS A 25 -2.61 14.17 -4.30
C LYS A 25 -3.28 14.13 -2.91
N SER A 26 -4.16 13.17 -2.67
CA SER A 26 -4.83 12.95 -1.39
C SER A 26 -4.28 11.74 -0.63
N ASP A 27 -3.14 11.19 -1.04
CA ASP A 27 -2.52 9.98 -0.46
C ASP A 27 -3.41 8.74 -0.54
N PHE A 28 -4.23 8.62 -1.58
CA PHE A 28 -5.01 7.41 -1.86
C PHE A 28 -4.55 6.74 -3.16
N ILE A 29 -4.66 5.41 -3.17
CA ILE A 29 -4.55 4.62 -4.40
C ILE A 29 -5.96 4.33 -4.90
N CYS A 30 -6.19 4.60 -6.18
CA CYS A 30 -7.42 4.30 -6.89
C CYS A 30 -7.14 3.24 -7.96
N LEU A 31 -8.18 2.61 -8.51
CA LEU A 31 -8.00 1.62 -9.59
C LEU A 31 -7.24 2.17 -10.81
N GLN A 32 -7.32 3.48 -11.04
CA GLN A 32 -6.60 4.18 -12.12
C GLN A 32 -5.07 4.18 -11.94
N ASN A 33 -4.59 3.98 -10.70
CA ASN A 33 -3.16 3.84 -10.40
C ASN A 33 -2.62 2.48 -10.85
N PHE A 34 -3.47 1.46 -10.87
CA PHE A 34 -3.15 0.16 -11.46
C PHE A 34 -3.30 0.29 -12.97
N ARG A 35 -2.25 0.78 -13.64
CA ARG A 35 -2.18 0.78 -15.10
C ARG A 35 -2.15 -0.68 -15.59
N THR A 36 -3.00 -1.01 -16.57
CA THR A 36 -2.94 -2.25 -17.34
C THR A 36 -1.80 -2.20 -18.36
#